data_AF-A0A7S3F808-F1
#
_entry.id   AF-A0A7S3F808-F1
#
_cell.length_a   1.000
_cell.length_b   1.000
_cell.length_c   1.000
_cell.angle_alpha   90.00
_cell.angle_beta   90.00
_cell.angle_gamma   90.00
#
_symmetry.space_group_name_H-M   'P 1'
#
loop_
_entity.id
_entity.type
_entity.pdbx_description
1 polymer ?
#
loop_
_entity_poly.entity_id
_entity_poly.type
_entity_poly.pdbx_seq_one_letter_code
_entity_poly.pdbx_strand_id
1 'polypeptide(L)'
;ERSYAETLRAVGFDTSPIADSSWRWCVPPSAAAAGSGSGSADEPSLAAAPAGGYTCGLWLLFHTTIANTDRLLAPDVLRMIREWVGLFFGCSHCAAHFVSYWDAAGGAAVRDHISAVSWLWRAHNRVTMRLRKEEVARGELGASGRDKVLWPSVTACPNCYKEEARGNESVPSTVSSTEDIESQWEAHSVFEYHQEVFCFESDSFVCSGFDDTSKDTELRKEFRKSRKEQKKEEAKGGANKA
;
A
#
# COMPACT_ATOMS: atom_id res chain seq x y z
N GLU A 1 -12.45 32.48 -6.99
CA GLU A 1 -11.23 31.65 -7.10
C GLU A 1 -11.50 30.51 -8.07
N ARG A 2 -10.52 30.06 -8.85
CA ARG A 2 -10.68 28.83 -9.66
C ARG A 2 -10.59 27.63 -8.73
N SER A 3 -11.40 26.62 -8.96
CA SER A 3 -11.23 25.32 -8.32
C SER A 3 -9.87 24.72 -8.70
N TYR A 4 -9.33 23.84 -7.84
CA TYR A 4 -8.08 23.13 -8.10
C TYR A 4 -8.14 22.37 -9.45
N ALA A 5 -9.28 21.76 -9.77
CA ALA A 5 -9.50 21.07 -11.03
C ALA A 5 -9.46 22.03 -12.25
N GLU A 6 -10.03 23.23 -12.14
CA GLU A 6 -9.95 24.23 -13.22
C GLU A 6 -8.52 24.74 -13.44
N THR A 7 -7.72 24.82 -12.38
CA THR A 7 -6.30 25.19 -12.46
C THR A 7 -5.50 24.12 -13.19
N LEU A 8 -5.74 22.85 -12.89
CA LEU A 8 -5.10 21.72 -13.56
C LEU A 8 -5.52 21.61 -15.04
N ARG A 9 -6.81 21.77 -15.35
CA ARG A 9 -7.29 21.79 -16.73
C ARG A 9 -6.66 22.93 -17.55
N ALA A 10 -6.47 24.10 -16.95
CA ALA A 10 -5.89 25.25 -17.63
C ALA A 10 -4.44 25.04 -18.11
N VAL A 11 -3.71 24.09 -17.51
CA VAL A 11 -2.34 23.70 -17.93
C VAL A 11 -2.31 22.36 -18.67
N GLY A 12 -3.48 21.86 -19.11
CA GLY A 12 -3.60 20.68 -19.96
C GLY A 12 -3.67 19.34 -19.23
N PHE A 13 -3.83 19.31 -17.91
CA PHE A 13 -4.08 18.05 -17.21
C PHE A 13 -5.54 17.63 -17.38
N ASP A 14 -5.74 16.36 -17.73
CA ASP A 14 -7.06 15.73 -17.61
C ASP A 14 -7.41 15.58 -16.13
N THR A 15 -8.52 16.18 -15.72
CA THR A 15 -9.04 16.07 -14.35
C THR A 15 -10.28 15.18 -14.28
N SER A 16 -10.59 14.47 -15.35
CA SER A 16 -11.65 13.48 -15.35
C SER A 16 -11.30 12.39 -14.33
N PRO A 17 -12.24 11.97 -13.48
CA PRO A 17 -12.00 10.84 -12.59
C PRO A 17 -11.55 9.62 -13.39
N ILE A 18 -10.46 8.98 -12.96
CA ILE A 18 -10.03 7.70 -13.54
C ILE A 18 -11.18 6.70 -13.36
N ALA A 19 -11.64 6.08 -14.44
CA ALA A 19 -12.71 5.09 -14.38
C ALA A 19 -12.33 3.90 -13.51
N ASP A 20 -13.29 3.38 -12.74
CA ASP A 20 -13.07 2.25 -11.81
C ASP A 20 -12.48 1.01 -12.51
N SER A 21 -12.86 0.76 -13.77
CA SER A 21 -12.33 -0.33 -14.59
C SER A 21 -10.81 -0.29 -14.81
N SER A 22 -10.19 0.89 -14.66
CA SER A 22 -8.73 1.07 -14.76
C SER A 22 -7.99 0.40 -13.60
N TRP A 23 -8.69 0.06 -12.51
CA TRP A 23 -8.15 -0.52 -11.29
C TRP A 23 -8.39 -2.04 -11.24
N ARG A 24 -7.97 -2.76 -12.28
CA ARG A 24 -8.29 -4.20 -12.51
C ARG A 24 -8.01 -5.14 -11.33
N TRP A 25 -6.98 -4.87 -10.52
CA TRP A 25 -6.64 -5.66 -9.31
C TRP A 25 -7.38 -5.22 -8.04
N CYS A 26 -8.01 -4.06 -8.12
CA CYS A 26 -8.54 -3.33 -7.01
C CYS A 26 -10.05 -3.16 -7.07
N VAL A 27 -10.73 -3.74 -8.05
CA VAL A 27 -12.19 -3.67 -8.22
C VAL A 27 -12.72 -5.11 -8.29
N PRO A 28 -13.83 -5.43 -7.58
CA PRO A 28 -14.39 -6.77 -7.65
C PRO A 28 -14.78 -7.15 -9.09
N PRO A 29 -14.73 -8.44 -9.46
CA PRO A 29 -15.02 -8.89 -10.83
C PRO A 29 -16.38 -8.42 -11.37
N SER A 30 -17.38 -8.25 -10.48
CA SER A 30 -18.72 -7.78 -10.84
C SER A 30 -18.77 -6.31 -11.27
N ALA A 31 -17.91 -5.44 -10.72
CA ALA A 31 -17.85 -4.03 -11.09
C ALA A 31 -16.99 -3.78 -12.33
N ALA A 32 -16.02 -4.66 -12.63
CA ALA A 32 -15.27 -4.63 -13.89
C ALA A 32 -16.15 -4.98 -15.11
N ALA A 33 -17.28 -5.68 -14.90
CA ALA A 33 -18.23 -6.07 -15.94
C ALA A 33 -19.34 -5.03 -16.22
N ALA A 34 -19.52 -4.02 -15.36
CA ALA A 34 -20.62 -3.04 -15.45
C ALA A 34 -20.35 -1.86 -16.41
N GLY A 35 -19.26 -1.89 -17.18
CA GLY A 35 -18.97 -0.88 -18.19
C GLY A 35 -19.85 -1.04 -19.44
N SER A 36 -21.07 -0.49 -19.43
CA SER A 36 -21.86 0.00 -20.60
C SER A 36 -23.37 0.15 -20.32
N GLY A 37 -23.78 0.57 -19.12
CA GLY A 37 -25.18 0.90 -18.84
C GLY A 37 -25.48 2.39 -18.97
N SER A 38 -26.27 2.79 -19.96
CA SER A 38 -26.82 4.16 -20.08
C SER A 38 -27.85 4.42 -18.97
N GLY A 39 -27.44 5.05 -17.88
CA GLY A 39 -28.32 5.51 -16.80
C GLY A 39 -28.27 7.04 -16.67
N SER A 40 -29.44 7.67 -16.61
CA SER A 40 -29.64 9.13 -16.49
C SER A 40 -29.04 9.71 -15.21
N ALA A 41 -28.50 10.93 -15.34
CA ALA A 41 -27.65 11.63 -14.36
C ALA A 41 -28.40 12.38 -13.24
N ASP A 42 -29.52 11.86 -12.74
CA ASP A 42 -30.36 12.59 -11.78
C ASP A 42 -30.74 11.74 -10.55
N GLU A 43 -29.78 11.54 -9.64
CA GLU A 43 -29.95 11.41 -8.16
C GLU A 43 -28.64 10.85 -7.54
N PRO A 44 -28.02 11.50 -6.54
CA PRO A 44 -26.91 10.92 -5.82
C PRO A 44 -27.45 9.93 -4.79
N SER A 45 -27.90 8.76 -5.26
CA SER A 45 -28.02 7.60 -4.40
C SER A 45 -26.65 7.36 -3.77
N LEU A 46 -26.60 7.31 -2.43
CA LEU A 46 -25.48 6.82 -1.62
C LEU A 46 -25.22 5.32 -1.89
N ALA A 47 -25.17 4.90 -3.15
CA ALA A 47 -24.68 3.60 -3.55
C ALA A 47 -23.24 3.51 -3.05
N ALA A 48 -23.03 2.62 -2.07
CA ALA A 48 -21.76 2.39 -1.42
C ALA A 48 -20.63 2.46 -2.45
N ALA A 49 -19.70 3.39 -2.25
CA ALA A 49 -18.52 3.53 -3.11
C ALA A 49 -17.95 2.12 -3.34
N PRO A 50 -17.72 1.70 -4.59
CA PRO A 50 -17.28 0.34 -4.87
C PRO A 50 -16.07 0.05 -3.99
N ALA A 51 -16.09 -1.02 -3.18
CA ALA A 51 -14.90 -1.35 -2.41
C ALA A 51 -13.79 -1.54 -3.41
N GLY A 52 -12.82 -0.63 -3.40
CA GLY A 52 -11.78 -0.64 -4.41
C GLY A 52 -11.47 0.64 -5.13
N GLY A 53 -10.79 0.48 -6.26
CA GLY A 53 -10.33 1.58 -7.07
C GLY A 53 -9.11 2.28 -6.50
N TYR A 54 -9.15 3.61 -6.51
CA TYR A 54 -8.04 4.49 -6.16
C TYR A 54 -7.40 4.20 -4.80
N THR A 55 -8.21 4.01 -3.74
CA THR A 55 -7.69 3.80 -2.39
C THR A 55 -6.97 2.46 -2.24
N CYS A 56 -7.46 1.41 -2.91
CA CYS A 56 -6.77 0.12 -3.00
C CYS A 56 -5.46 0.25 -3.77
N GLY A 57 -5.48 0.94 -4.92
CA GLY A 57 -4.28 1.17 -5.73
C GLY A 57 -3.21 1.96 -4.97
N LEU A 58 -3.63 2.91 -4.14
CA LEU A 58 -2.74 3.70 -3.30
C LEU A 58 -2.08 2.84 -2.20
N TRP A 59 -2.83 1.95 -1.55
CA TRP A 59 -2.25 1.00 -0.60
C TRP A 59 -1.25 0.07 -1.27
N LEU A 60 -1.57 -0.48 -2.45
CA LEU A 60 -0.64 -1.29 -3.23
C LEU A 60 0.63 -0.49 -3.54
N LEU A 61 0.49 0.75 -4.02
CA LEU A 61 1.63 1.62 -4.31
C LEU A 61 2.51 1.82 -3.07
N PHE A 62 1.93 2.12 -1.91
CA PHE A 62 2.70 2.34 -0.68
C PHE A 62 3.43 1.08 -0.22
N HIS A 63 2.75 -0.07 -0.22
CA HIS A 63 3.36 -1.36 0.14
C HIS A 63 4.47 -1.76 -0.83
N THR A 64 4.27 -1.61 -2.13
CA THR A 64 5.32 -1.83 -3.13
C THR A 64 6.47 -0.85 -2.96
N THR A 65 6.20 0.44 -2.73
CA THR A 65 7.25 1.46 -2.59
C THR A 65 8.16 1.16 -1.39
N ILE A 66 7.57 0.81 -0.25
CA ILE A 66 8.36 0.52 0.95
C ILE A 66 9.05 -0.84 0.91
N ALA A 67 8.53 -1.81 0.14
CA ALA A 67 9.20 -3.10 -0.07
C ALA A 67 10.44 -2.99 -0.98
N ASN A 68 10.43 -2.04 -1.93
CA ASN A 68 11.46 -1.85 -2.95
C ASN A 68 12.34 -0.62 -2.73
N THR A 69 12.24 0.04 -1.56
CA THR A 69 13.15 1.14 -1.22
C THR A 69 14.42 0.63 -0.56
N ASP A 70 15.49 1.42 -0.66
CA ASP A 70 16.70 1.21 0.15
C ASP A 70 16.35 1.05 1.63
N ARG A 71 16.92 0.02 2.27
CA ARG A 71 16.66 -0.32 3.68
C ARG A 71 16.91 0.87 4.62
N LEU A 72 17.92 1.68 4.32
CA LEU A 72 18.28 2.88 5.08
C LEU A 72 17.29 4.04 4.85
N LEU A 73 16.62 4.06 3.69
CA LEU A 73 15.63 5.08 3.35
C LEU A 73 14.21 4.68 3.71
N ALA A 74 13.94 3.41 4.04
CA ALA A 74 12.59 2.94 4.37
C ALA A 74 11.89 3.75 5.48
N PRO A 75 12.55 4.19 6.57
CA PRO A 75 11.93 5.07 7.54
C PRO A 75 11.55 6.45 6.97
N ASP A 76 12.35 7.00 6.06
CA ASP A 76 12.05 8.26 5.36
C ASP A 76 10.90 8.09 4.39
N VAL A 77 10.87 7.00 3.63
CA VAL A 77 9.76 6.64 2.74
C VAL A 77 8.46 6.53 3.52
N LEU A 78 8.47 5.89 4.68
CA LEU A 78 7.30 5.81 5.53
C LEU A 78 6.82 7.19 6.00
N ARG A 79 7.74 8.08 6.41
CA ARG A 79 7.41 9.48 6.76
C ARG A 79 6.81 10.22 5.56
N MET A 80 7.38 10.06 4.37
CA MET A 80 6.84 10.66 3.15
C MET A 80 5.43 10.17 2.83
N ILE A 81 5.14 8.88 3.02
CA ILE A 81 3.79 8.33 2.88
C ILE A 81 2.83 9.02 3.87
N ARG A 82 3.23 9.17 5.14
CA ARG A 82 2.41 9.88 6.15
C ARG A 82 2.13 11.32 5.76
N GLU A 83 3.15 12.08 5.35
CA GLU A 83 2.97 13.46 4.92
C GLU A 83 2.08 13.56 3.69
N TRP A 84 2.29 12.66 2.71
CA TRP A 84 1.47 12.62 1.53
C TRP A 84 0.01 12.36 1.87
N VAL A 85 -0.27 11.41 2.76
CA VAL A 85 -1.64 11.11 3.20
C VAL A 85 -2.26 12.31 3.92
N GLY A 86 -1.51 12.97 4.81
CA GLY A 86 -2.00 14.14 5.54
C GLY A 86 -2.28 15.36 4.67
N LEU A 87 -1.53 15.55 3.58
CA LEU A 87 -1.59 16.76 2.76
C LEU A 87 -2.40 16.61 1.47
N PHE A 88 -2.38 15.43 0.84
CA PHE A 88 -2.89 15.24 -0.52
C PHE A 88 -4.02 14.21 -0.63
N PHE A 89 -4.25 13.39 0.39
CA PHE A 89 -5.29 12.37 0.29
C PHE A 89 -6.69 12.99 0.30
N GLY A 90 -7.48 12.69 -0.74
CA GLY A 90 -8.77 13.36 -0.98
C GLY A 90 -9.84 13.13 0.10
N CYS A 91 -9.75 12.05 0.88
CA CYS A 91 -10.65 11.82 2.01
C CYS A 91 -10.09 12.42 3.31
N SER A 92 -10.52 13.64 3.65
CA SER A 92 -10.03 14.38 4.83
C SER A 92 -10.21 13.63 6.15
N HIS A 93 -11.38 13.01 6.38
CA HIS A 93 -11.64 12.19 7.56
C HIS A 93 -10.77 10.93 7.60
N CYS A 94 -10.53 10.28 6.46
CA CYS A 94 -9.65 9.13 6.37
C CYS A 94 -8.19 9.51 6.68
N ALA A 95 -7.74 10.65 6.16
CA ALA A 95 -6.40 11.19 6.41
C ALA A 95 -6.21 11.52 7.90
N ALA A 96 -7.19 12.17 8.53
CA ALA A 96 -7.17 12.48 9.96
C ALA A 96 -7.01 11.21 10.82
N HIS A 97 -7.71 10.12 10.47
CA HIS A 97 -7.54 8.85 11.15
C HIS A 97 -6.16 8.23 10.96
N PHE A 98 -5.60 8.28 9.75
CA PHE A 98 -4.26 7.75 9.49
C PHE A 98 -3.21 8.52 10.29
N VAL A 99 -3.29 9.86 10.31
CA VAL A 99 -2.39 10.73 11.08
C VAL A 99 -2.55 10.51 12.59
N SER A 100 -3.78 10.39 13.08
CA SER A 100 -4.01 10.06 14.49
C SER A 100 -3.41 8.71 14.89
N TYR A 101 -3.50 7.70 14.02
CA TYR A 101 -2.87 6.41 14.28
C TYR A 101 -1.33 6.49 14.21
N TRP A 102 -0.78 7.30 13.31
CA TRP A 102 0.66 7.61 13.27
C TRP A 102 1.18 8.10 14.62
N ASP A 103 0.49 9.07 15.20
CA ASP A 103 0.89 9.67 16.48
C ASP A 103 0.74 8.66 17.64
N ALA A 104 -0.33 7.85 17.63
CA ALA A 104 -0.62 6.90 18.70
C ALA A 104 0.23 5.61 18.64
N ALA A 105 0.66 5.17 17.46
CA ALA A 105 1.30 3.86 17.25
C ALA A 105 2.78 3.95 16.89
N GLY A 106 3.47 4.97 17.40
CA GLY A 106 4.92 5.06 17.31
C GLY A 106 5.46 5.21 15.88
N GLY A 107 4.70 5.79 14.95
CA GLY A 107 5.16 5.99 13.58
C GLY A 107 6.46 6.82 13.51
N ALA A 108 6.57 7.85 14.35
CA ALA A 108 7.78 8.66 14.49
C ALA A 108 8.98 7.91 15.09
N ALA A 109 8.77 6.76 15.73
CA ALA A 109 9.81 5.94 16.36
C ALA A 109 10.40 4.87 15.43
N VAL A 110 9.88 4.70 14.21
CA VAL A 110 10.41 3.76 13.21
C VAL A 110 11.83 4.14 12.78
N ARG A 111 12.76 3.18 12.79
CA ARG A 111 14.20 3.42 12.53
C ARG A 111 14.83 2.50 11.49
N ASP A 112 14.17 1.42 11.11
CA ASP A 112 14.72 0.41 10.22
C ASP A 112 13.66 -0.06 9.21
N HIS A 113 14.11 -0.83 8.22
CA HIS A 113 13.26 -1.29 7.14
C HIS A 113 12.14 -2.23 7.60
N ILE A 114 12.47 -3.17 8.49
CA ILE A 114 11.51 -4.14 9.02
C ILE A 114 10.43 -3.39 9.79
N SER A 115 10.82 -2.52 10.72
CA SER A 115 9.85 -1.73 11.49
C SER A 115 9.01 -0.80 10.60
N ALA A 116 9.55 -0.30 9.49
CA ALA A 116 8.81 0.55 8.57
C ALA A 116 7.75 -0.22 7.77
N VAL A 117 8.13 -1.37 7.18
CA VAL A 117 7.21 -2.28 6.48
C VAL A 117 6.14 -2.79 7.45
N SER A 118 6.53 -3.29 8.63
CA SER A 118 5.60 -3.77 9.64
C SER A 118 4.66 -2.65 10.14
N TRP A 119 5.13 -1.41 10.29
CA TRP A 119 4.26 -0.31 10.72
C TRP A 119 3.17 -0.02 9.69
N LEU A 120 3.53 0.09 8.40
CA LEU A 120 2.55 0.34 7.34
C LEU A 120 1.55 -0.81 7.21
N TRP A 121 2.02 -2.04 7.32
CA TRP A 121 1.19 -3.24 7.35
C TRP A 121 0.21 -3.24 8.52
N ARG A 122 0.67 -2.93 9.75
CA ARG A 122 -0.21 -2.79 10.94
C ARG A 122 -1.26 -1.72 10.74
N ALA A 123 -0.86 -0.55 10.21
CA ALA A 123 -1.78 0.55 9.93
C ALA A 123 -2.89 0.13 8.97
N HIS A 124 -2.53 -0.59 7.90
CA HIS A 124 -3.52 -1.08 6.92
C HIS A 124 -4.50 -2.06 7.57
N ASN A 125 -4.01 -3.05 8.33
CA ASN A 125 -4.88 -4.01 9.03
C ASN A 125 -5.79 -3.35 10.07
N ARG A 126 -5.32 -2.29 10.75
CA ARG A 126 -6.16 -1.53 11.68
C ARG A 126 -7.29 -0.79 10.98
N VAL A 127 -7.00 -0.20 9.81
CA VAL A 127 -8.04 0.41 8.96
C VAL A 127 -9.05 -0.64 8.52
N THR A 128 -8.58 -1.81 8.06
CA THR A 128 -9.44 -2.93 7.65
C THR A 128 -10.42 -3.33 8.75
N MET A 129 -9.93 -3.48 9.98
CA MET A 129 -10.77 -3.89 11.11
C MET A 129 -11.75 -2.82 11.56
N ARG A 130 -11.34 -1.55 11.58
CA ARG A 130 -12.25 -0.44 11.88
C ARG A 130 -13.38 -0.39 10.85
N LEU A 131 -13.05 -0.41 9.57
CA LEU A 131 -14.03 -0.36 8.49
C LEU A 131 -14.96 -1.59 8.51
N ARG A 132 -14.44 -2.78 8.84
CA ARG A 132 -15.28 -3.98 9.04
C ARG A 132 -16.30 -3.76 10.16
N LYS A 133 -15.89 -3.20 11.30
CA LYS A 133 -16.81 -2.89 12.42
C LYS A 133 -17.88 -1.88 12.01
N GLU A 134 -17.52 -0.86 11.24
CA GLU A 134 -18.46 0.13 10.71
C GLU A 134 -19.46 -0.49 9.71
N GLU A 135 -19.02 -1.42 8.85
CA GLU A 135 -19.92 -2.17 7.94
C GLU A 135 -20.88 -3.06 8.72
N VAL A 136 -20.41 -3.78 9.73
CA VAL A 136 -21.26 -4.60 10.61
C VAL A 136 -22.30 -3.73 11.32
N ALA A 137 -21.89 -2.60 11.89
CA ALA A 137 -22.78 -1.69 12.60
C ALA A 137 -23.87 -1.09 11.69
N ARG A 138 -23.58 -0.94 10.39
CA ARG A 138 -24.54 -0.47 9.38
C ARG A 138 -25.38 -1.59 8.75
N GLY A 139 -25.12 -2.86 9.08
CA GLY A 139 -25.77 -4.01 8.43
C GLY A 139 -25.36 -4.19 6.96
N GLU A 140 -24.21 -3.66 6.57
CA GLU A 140 -23.68 -3.66 5.19
C GLU A 140 -22.47 -4.60 5.04
N LEU A 141 -22.31 -5.57 5.93
CA LEU A 141 -21.20 -6.52 5.83
C LEU A 141 -21.27 -7.24 4.47
N GLY A 142 -20.17 -7.20 3.72
CA GLY A 142 -20.09 -7.81 2.39
C GLY A 142 -20.81 -7.03 1.28
N ALA A 143 -21.47 -5.90 1.58
CA ALA A 143 -22.20 -5.10 0.58
C ALA A 143 -21.29 -4.59 -0.54
N SER A 144 -20.00 -4.44 -0.24
CA SER A 144 -19.00 -3.98 -1.19
C SER A 144 -18.40 -5.11 -2.07
N GLY A 145 -18.90 -6.34 -1.92
CA GLY A 145 -18.44 -7.52 -2.66
C GLY A 145 -17.05 -8.03 -2.24
N ARG A 146 -16.46 -7.43 -1.20
CA ARG A 146 -15.18 -7.85 -0.61
C ARG A 146 -15.23 -7.77 0.90
N ASP A 147 -15.09 -8.92 1.54
CA ASP A 147 -15.02 -8.99 2.99
C ASP A 147 -13.71 -8.38 3.49
N LYS A 148 -13.83 -7.41 4.41
CA LYS A 148 -12.69 -6.81 5.09
C LYS A 148 -12.14 -7.82 6.10
N VAL A 149 -11.05 -8.49 5.75
CA VAL A 149 -10.38 -9.49 6.58
C VAL A 149 -8.92 -9.10 6.80
N LEU A 150 -8.34 -9.56 7.91
CA LEU A 150 -6.91 -9.35 8.18
C LEU A 150 -6.06 -9.96 7.08
N TRP A 151 -4.97 -9.26 6.74
CA TRP A 151 -3.99 -9.69 5.75
C TRP A 151 -2.61 -9.90 6.39
N PRO A 152 -1.86 -10.94 6.02
CA PRO A 152 -2.33 -12.12 5.28
C PRO A 152 -3.36 -12.90 6.11
N SER A 153 -4.09 -13.83 5.48
CA SER A 153 -4.86 -14.81 6.25
C SER A 153 -3.92 -15.83 6.90
N VAL A 154 -4.38 -16.51 7.95
CA VAL A 154 -3.62 -17.60 8.61
C VAL A 154 -3.22 -18.67 7.59
N THR A 155 -4.11 -19.04 6.67
CA THR A 155 -3.82 -20.00 5.60
C THR A 155 -2.75 -19.51 4.63
N ALA A 156 -2.73 -18.21 4.32
CA ALA A 156 -1.77 -17.63 3.38
C ALA A 156 -0.36 -17.46 3.99
N CYS A 157 -0.27 -17.19 5.29
CA CYS A 157 0.99 -17.15 6.01
C CYS A 157 0.82 -17.62 7.47
N PRO A 158 0.93 -18.93 7.74
CA PRO A 158 0.81 -19.45 9.11
C PRO A 158 1.87 -18.87 10.05
N ASN A 159 3.11 -18.74 9.56
CA ASN A 159 4.25 -18.24 10.34
C ASN A 159 4.12 -16.76 10.72
N CYS A 160 3.33 -15.99 9.97
CA CYS A 160 3.04 -14.58 10.29
C CYS A 160 2.31 -14.45 11.63
N TYR A 161 1.64 -15.51 12.09
CA TYR A 161 0.93 -15.55 13.37
C TYR A 161 1.74 -16.34 14.39
N LYS A 162 1.72 -15.90 15.65
CA LYS A 162 2.20 -16.69 16.78
C LYS A 162 1.35 -17.95 16.95
N GLU A 163 1.93 -19.02 17.47
CA GLU A 163 1.27 -20.33 17.60
C GLU A 163 -0.10 -20.22 18.29
N GLU A 164 -0.20 -19.40 19.34
CA GLU A 164 -1.41 -19.20 20.13
C GLU A 164 -2.54 -18.50 19.35
N ALA A 165 -2.17 -17.77 18.28
CA ALA A 165 -3.10 -17.02 17.43
C ALA A 165 -3.58 -17.82 16.21
N ARG A 166 -3.05 -19.03 15.97
CA ARG A 166 -3.37 -19.87 14.80
C ARG A 166 -4.69 -20.65 14.95
N GLY A 167 -5.44 -20.45 16.04
CA GLY A 167 -6.70 -21.14 16.32
C GLY A 167 -7.93 -20.58 15.59
N ASN A 168 -8.57 -21.46 14.79
CA ASN A 168 -9.78 -21.36 13.95
C ASN A 168 -9.71 -20.47 12.68
N GLU A 169 -9.63 -21.18 11.55
CA GLU A 169 -9.29 -20.83 10.16
C GLU A 169 -10.10 -19.76 9.40
N SER A 170 -10.86 -18.86 10.03
CA SER A 170 -11.64 -17.89 9.23
C SER A 170 -11.69 -16.46 9.73
N VAL A 171 -11.48 -16.25 11.02
CA VAL A 171 -11.16 -15.00 11.70
C VAL A 171 -10.71 -15.52 13.08
N PRO A 172 -9.71 -14.96 13.79
CA PRO A 172 -9.72 -15.20 15.22
C PRO A 172 -11.05 -14.59 15.70
N SER A 173 -12.04 -15.44 15.97
CA SER A 173 -13.36 -15.05 16.51
C SER A 173 -13.23 -14.34 17.88
N THR A 174 -11.99 -14.19 18.34
CA THR A 174 -11.47 -13.56 19.54
C THR A 174 -10.60 -12.32 19.27
N VAL A 175 -10.60 -11.70 18.08
CA VAL A 175 -10.08 -10.32 17.95
C VAL A 175 -11.13 -9.35 18.51
N SER A 176 -11.25 -9.35 19.84
CA SER A 176 -12.18 -8.51 20.60
C SER A 176 -11.80 -7.03 20.48
N SER A 177 -10.49 -6.74 20.42
CA SER A 177 -9.94 -5.39 20.41
C SER A 177 -8.85 -5.17 19.33
N THR A 178 -8.51 -3.90 19.09
CA THR A 178 -7.40 -3.50 18.22
C THR A 178 -6.02 -3.77 18.82
N GLU A 179 -5.93 -3.96 20.14
CA GLU A 179 -4.68 -4.29 20.86
C GLU A 179 -4.33 -5.77 20.74
N ASP A 180 -5.34 -6.64 20.64
CA ASP A 180 -5.15 -8.07 20.40
C ASP A 180 -4.42 -8.34 19.08
N ILE A 181 -4.69 -7.52 18.05
CA ILE A 181 -4.06 -7.65 16.73
C ILE A 181 -2.55 -7.55 16.87
N GLU A 182 -2.00 -6.53 17.51
CA GLU A 182 -0.55 -6.27 17.51
C GLU A 182 0.24 -7.36 18.25
N SER A 183 -0.39 -8.03 19.22
CA SER A 183 0.24 -9.08 20.02
C SER A 183 0.29 -10.45 19.35
N GLN A 184 -0.52 -10.68 18.31
CA GLN A 184 -0.74 -12.00 17.70
C GLN A 184 0.23 -12.37 16.57
N TRP A 185 1.04 -11.42 16.10
CA TRP A 185 1.88 -11.63 14.93
C TRP A 185 3.35 -11.78 15.26
N GLU A 186 4.04 -12.46 14.37
CA GLU A 186 5.48 -12.58 14.34
C GLU A 186 6.00 -11.58 13.27
N ALA A 187 6.68 -10.52 13.72
CA ALA A 187 7.04 -9.39 12.88
C ALA A 187 8.02 -9.76 11.77
N HIS A 188 8.90 -10.74 12.01
CA HIS A 188 9.89 -11.18 11.04
C HIS A 188 9.22 -11.93 9.88
N SER A 189 8.36 -12.89 10.18
CA SER A 189 7.62 -13.67 9.20
C SER A 189 6.66 -12.80 8.37
N VAL A 190 6.05 -11.80 8.99
CA VAL A 190 5.25 -10.78 8.28
C VAL A 190 6.10 -9.99 7.30
N PHE A 191 7.31 -9.59 7.69
CA PHE A 191 8.22 -8.87 6.81
C PHE A 191 8.65 -9.73 5.62
N GLU A 192 9.03 -10.99 5.85
CA GLU A 192 9.39 -11.91 4.76
C GLU A 192 8.24 -12.10 3.78
N TYR A 193 7.05 -12.41 4.28
CA TYR A 193 5.86 -12.56 3.44
C TYR A 193 5.53 -11.27 2.66
N HIS A 194 5.70 -10.10 3.29
CA HIS A 194 5.51 -8.82 2.61
C HIS A 194 6.52 -8.64 1.46
N GLN A 195 7.79 -8.96 1.70
CA GLN A 195 8.81 -8.90 0.66
C GLN A 195 8.53 -9.89 -0.47
N GLU A 196 8.08 -11.11 -0.19
CA GLU A 196 7.69 -12.09 -1.23
C GLU A 196 6.56 -11.58 -2.13
N VAL A 197 5.61 -10.84 -1.57
CA VAL A 197 4.44 -10.35 -2.31
C VAL A 197 4.72 -9.06 -3.06
N PHE A 198 5.47 -8.13 -2.45
CA PHE A 198 5.58 -6.75 -2.92
C PHE A 198 6.94 -6.38 -3.49
N CYS A 199 7.99 -7.16 -3.22
CA CYS A 199 9.30 -6.88 -3.77
C CYS A 199 9.49 -7.50 -5.15
N PHE A 200 9.99 -6.70 -6.09
CA PHE A 200 10.27 -7.14 -7.45
C PHE A 200 11.78 -7.21 -7.63
N GLU A 201 12.30 -8.43 -7.71
CA GLU A 201 13.71 -8.63 -8.06
C GLU A 201 13.99 -8.00 -9.43
N SER A 202 15.04 -7.18 -9.49
CA SER A 202 15.54 -6.61 -10.72
C SER A 202 17.06 -6.63 -10.72
N ASP A 203 17.68 -6.54 -11.90
CA ASP A 203 19.14 -6.43 -12.04
C ASP A 203 19.73 -5.21 -11.30
N SER A 204 18.89 -4.25 -10.93
CA SER A 204 19.27 -3.01 -10.24
C SER A 204 18.88 -2.96 -8.76
N PHE A 205 18.06 -3.90 -8.29
CA PHE A 205 17.52 -3.90 -6.93
C PHE A 205 17.29 -5.33 -6.45
N VAL A 206 17.99 -5.71 -5.38
CA VAL A 206 17.81 -7.01 -4.74
C VAL A 206 16.80 -6.85 -3.63
N CYS A 207 15.80 -7.73 -3.63
CA CYS A 207 14.86 -7.80 -2.54
C CYS A 207 15.59 -8.04 -1.23
N SER A 208 15.24 -7.24 -0.23
CA SER A 208 15.90 -7.26 1.06
C SER A 208 15.66 -8.61 1.76
N GLY A 209 16.51 -9.59 1.50
CA GLY A 209 16.58 -10.84 2.25
C GLY A 209 17.19 -10.60 3.64
N PHE A 210 16.84 -11.44 4.59
CA PHE A 210 17.33 -11.34 5.97
C PHE A 210 18.85 -11.58 6.08
N ASP A 211 19.45 -12.28 5.12
CA ASP A 211 20.69 -13.01 5.38
C ASP A 211 22.00 -12.32 4.96
N ASP A 212 21.98 -11.24 4.17
CA ASP A 212 23.24 -10.58 3.80
C ASP A 212 23.09 -9.12 3.32
N THR A 213 23.30 -8.16 4.23
CA THR A 213 23.37 -6.72 3.91
C THR A 213 24.64 -6.34 3.12
N SER A 214 25.68 -7.19 3.12
CA SER A 214 26.91 -6.94 2.38
C SER A 214 26.71 -7.15 0.88
N LYS A 215 25.90 -8.15 0.49
CA LYS A 215 25.51 -8.37 -0.91
C LYS A 215 24.73 -7.20 -1.51
N ASP A 216 23.81 -6.61 -0.74
CA ASP A 216 23.08 -5.41 -1.17
C ASP A 216 24.05 -4.23 -1.41
N THR A 217 25.02 -4.05 -0.53
CA THR A 217 26.01 -2.97 -0.63
C THR A 217 26.94 -3.14 -1.84
N GLU A 218 27.42 -4.36 -2.10
CA GLU A 218 28.32 -4.62 -3.24
C GLU A 218 27.61 -4.54 -4.58
N LEU A 219 26.42 -5.15 -4.73
CA LEU A 219 25.64 -5.06 -5.97
C LEU A 219 25.26 -3.62 -6.31
N ARG A 220 24.99 -2.77 -5.32
CA ARG A 220 24.76 -1.34 -5.53
C ARG A 220 26.00 -0.60 -6.02
N LYS A 221 27.19 -0.95 -5.53
CA LYS A 221 28.46 -0.38 -6.02
C LYS A 221 28.68 -0.78 -7.48
N GLU A 222 28.42 -2.04 -7.81
CA GLU A 222 28.54 -2.55 -9.17
C GLU A 222 27.54 -1.88 -10.13
N PHE A 223 26.27 -1.75 -9.75
CA PHE A 223 25.27 -1.06 -10.56
C PHE A 223 25.60 0.43 -10.79
N ARG A 224 26.09 1.13 -9.75
CA ARG A 224 26.54 2.53 -9.90
C ARG A 224 27.74 2.64 -10.83
N LYS A 225 28.62 1.63 -10.84
CA LYS A 225 29.78 1.57 -11.73
C LYS A 225 29.32 1.33 -13.17
N SER A 226 28.47 0.33 -13.42
CA SER A 226 27.96 0.02 -14.77
C SER A 226 27.22 1.20 -15.40
N ARG A 227 26.38 1.91 -14.63
CA ARG A 227 25.69 3.14 -15.06
C ARG A 227 26.65 4.26 -15.45
N LYS A 228 27.78 4.40 -14.75
CA LYS A 228 28.81 5.42 -15.08
C LYS A 228 29.56 5.04 -16.35
N GLU A 229 29.80 3.75 -16.57
CA GLU A 229 30.44 3.22 -17.77
C GLU A 229 29.53 3.37 -18.98
N GLN A 230 28.26 2.99 -18.88
CA GLN A 230 27.25 3.18 -19.93
C GLN A 230 27.12 4.66 -20.33
N LYS A 231 27.04 5.58 -19.37
CA LYS A 231 27.01 7.03 -19.65
C LYS A 231 28.28 7.53 -20.36
N LYS A 232 29.45 6.96 -20.05
CA LYS A 232 30.70 7.30 -20.75
C LYS A 232 30.69 6.78 -22.19
N GLU A 233 30.12 5.61 -22.43
CA GLU A 233 30.00 5.05 -23.78
C GLU A 233 28.98 5.83 -24.63
N GLU A 234 27.83 6.19 -24.06
CA GLU A 234 26.83 7.04 -24.72
C GLU A 234 27.40 8.42 -25.07
N ALA A 235 28.19 9.03 -24.17
CA ALA A 235 28.86 10.31 -24.43
C ALA A 235 29.93 10.21 -25.55
N LYS A 236 30.65 9.08 -25.64
CA LYS A 236 31.61 8.82 -26.73
C LYS A 236 30.92 8.52 -28.05
N GLY A 237 29.80 7.79 -28.03
CA GLY A 237 29.01 7.49 -29.22
C GLY A 237 28.31 8.72 -29.81
N GLY A 238 27.92 9.68 -28.98
CA GLY A 238 27.41 10.99 -29.40
C GLY A 238 28.49 11.90 -30.00
N ALA A 239 29.72 11.84 -29.49
CA ALA A 239 30.84 12.64 -30.01
C ALA A 239 31.39 12.16 -31.37
N ASN A 240 31.16 10.90 -31.75
CA ASN A 240 31.52 10.35 -33.07
C ASN A 240 30.42 10.52 -34.13
N LYS A 241 29.30 11.17 -33.79
CA LYS A 241 28.15 11.40 -34.68
C LYS A 241 27.90 12.89 -35.00
N ALA A 242 28.75 13.79 -34.51
CA ALA A 242 28.76 15.22 -34.82
C ALA A 242 30.03 15.57 -35.62
#